data_AF-A0A024V7Z2-F1
#
_entry.id   AF-A0A024V7Z2-F1
#
_cell.length_a   1.000
_cell.length_b   1.000
_cell.length_c   1.000
_cell.angle_alpha   90.00
_cell.angle_beta   90.00
_cell.angle_gamma   90.00
#
_symmetry.space_group_name_H-M   'P 1'
#
loop_
_entity.id
_entity.type
_entity.pdbx_description
1 polymer ?
#
loop_
_entity_poly.entity_id
_entity_poly.type
_entity_poly.pdbx_seq_one_letter_code
_entity_poly.pdbx_strand_id
1 'polypeptide(L)'
;MESMPSETTINSEQYKSKESNNICRNEKSTAYSENSDISNNKEDYNSDRKENFDKKLCDNMNDKINIYDNIISEIKELYNGNIVMNNKGLDKLNIRNVAKGLFLNINKTISKKVRVLVIGNSSSGKSTFINWFLQENIQKTGYEYETNNFTLITSGNYFSEFNGDITVRTFDFLKQISNRNRNFKNNLCTKMYVSKNMETKNIDFIDTPGLKDIMNKLDFDINSIIYDLSDYVDIILVFFDSSGKSLSNRLLLIIKEIYEKHMEKIIFIFSKIDEIKHEEDRIKLLCQTTQCLTTKINIRHNIDLLPIYIHGAKTGRYLFESNKNSDELCIVNRINDIIYEIKKLFFKKLERDLYCLINDCDSIINKILDILKTDGERRMHKYSLKRERVKHTVIQVFLFLVFMLLLFMQLPEQNYYKGLLLSHFNFGNNSVYIKYIKNTGVMLNNWENSYIMINVILVFFFLLSGIMKKKFSKNIKTLHVSSKEILRVRGKAK
;
A
#
# COMPACT_ATOMS: atom_id res chain seq x y z
N MET A 1 -32.76 -5.56 -43.95
CA MET A 1 -32.12 -4.31 -44.41
C MET A 1 -30.65 -4.47 -44.18
N GLU A 2 -29.91 -4.42 -45.28
CA GLU A 2 -28.49 -4.72 -45.41
C GLU A 2 -27.63 -3.81 -44.54
N SER A 3 -26.57 -4.39 -43.98
CA SER A 3 -25.48 -3.68 -43.32
C SER A 3 -24.21 -3.84 -44.17
N MET A 4 -23.71 -2.74 -44.71
CA MET A 4 -22.32 -2.61 -45.17
C MET A 4 -21.48 -1.84 -44.14
N PRO A 5 -20.15 -2.04 -44.14
CA PRO A 5 -19.27 -1.77 -43.00
C PRO A 5 -18.58 -0.41 -43.10
N SER A 6 -18.08 0.10 -41.97
CA SER A 6 -17.09 1.18 -41.95
C SER A 6 -15.82 0.69 -41.27
N GLU A 7 -14.73 0.83 -42.00
CA GLU A 7 -13.36 0.53 -41.64
C GLU A 7 -12.86 1.49 -40.55
N THR A 8 -12.03 0.99 -39.64
CA THR A 8 -10.82 1.67 -39.14
C THR A 8 -10.02 0.66 -38.32
N THR A 9 -9.04 0.07 -38.99
CA THR A 9 -8.11 -0.92 -38.46
C THR A 9 -7.08 -0.27 -37.53
N ILE A 10 -6.86 -0.94 -36.42
CA ILE A 10 -5.89 -0.62 -35.37
C ILE A 10 -4.50 -1.06 -35.85
N ASN A 11 -3.57 -0.11 -35.87
CA ASN A 11 -2.16 -0.36 -36.15
C ASN A 11 -1.51 -1.19 -35.04
N SER A 12 -1.06 -2.39 -35.41
CA SER A 12 -0.10 -3.21 -34.66
C SER A 12 1.21 -3.23 -35.44
N GLU A 13 2.25 -2.51 -34.98
CA GLU A 13 3.61 -2.67 -35.50
C GLU A 13 4.51 -3.36 -34.48
N GLN A 14 4.98 -4.54 -34.92
CA GLN A 14 5.99 -5.38 -34.32
C GLN A 14 7.38 -4.78 -34.59
N TYR A 15 8.18 -4.57 -33.54
CA TYR A 15 9.60 -4.30 -33.68
C TYR A 15 10.35 -5.56 -34.12
N LYS A 16 10.82 -5.58 -35.38
CA LYS A 16 11.78 -6.55 -35.91
C LYS A 16 13.21 -5.99 -35.85
N SER A 17 14.10 -6.90 -35.49
CA SER A 17 15.56 -6.86 -35.46
C SER A 17 16.22 -6.30 -36.73
N LYS A 18 17.24 -5.45 -36.56
CA LYS A 18 18.25 -5.15 -37.60
C LYS A 18 19.55 -5.90 -37.28
N GLU A 19 19.77 -6.99 -37.98
CA GLU A 19 21.09 -7.57 -38.21
C GLU A 19 21.74 -6.84 -39.39
N SER A 20 23.00 -6.40 -39.24
CA SER A 20 23.81 -5.88 -40.33
C SER A 20 24.79 -6.95 -40.79
N ASN A 21 24.53 -7.49 -41.98
CA ASN A 21 25.45 -8.30 -42.77
C ASN A 21 26.69 -7.48 -43.16
N ASN A 22 27.88 -7.99 -42.88
CA ASN A 22 29.09 -7.68 -43.64
C ASN A 22 29.83 -8.98 -43.94
N ILE A 23 29.62 -9.47 -45.16
CA ILE A 23 30.39 -10.52 -45.81
C ILE A 23 31.48 -9.83 -46.62
N CYS A 24 32.75 -10.16 -46.39
CA CYS A 24 33.75 -10.12 -47.46
C CYS A 24 34.95 -11.04 -47.18
N ARG A 25 34.94 -12.16 -47.92
CA ARG A 25 36.06 -12.83 -48.61
C ARG A 25 37.38 -13.08 -47.87
N ASN A 26 37.60 -14.36 -47.58
CA ASN A 26 38.93 -14.97 -47.39
C ASN A 26 39.59 -15.21 -48.76
N GLU A 27 40.80 -14.67 -48.94
CA GLU A 27 41.78 -15.20 -49.90
C GLU A 27 43.04 -15.63 -49.12
N LYS A 28 43.54 -16.82 -49.46
CA LYS A 28 44.75 -17.43 -48.92
C LYS A 28 45.99 -16.86 -49.62
N SER A 29 47.04 -16.56 -48.85
CA SER A 29 48.42 -16.77 -49.30
C SER A 29 49.38 -16.91 -48.11
N THR A 30 50.33 -17.81 -48.32
CA THR A 30 51.42 -18.29 -47.46
C THR A 30 52.63 -17.34 -47.44
N ALA A 31 53.34 -17.22 -46.31
CA ALA A 31 54.82 -17.25 -46.22
C ALA A 31 55.32 -16.93 -44.79
N TYR A 32 56.41 -17.59 -44.42
CA TYR A 32 57.19 -17.43 -43.19
C TYR A 32 57.86 -16.05 -43.07
N SER A 33 57.94 -15.48 -41.85
CA SER A 33 59.18 -14.97 -41.23
C SER A 33 58.91 -14.20 -39.91
N GLU A 34 59.70 -14.57 -38.90
CA GLU A 34 60.24 -13.83 -37.75
C GLU A 34 59.63 -12.47 -37.35
N ASN A 35 59.17 -12.34 -36.09
CA ASN A 35 59.75 -11.43 -35.08
C ASN A 35 58.92 -11.27 -33.78
N SER A 36 59.64 -11.36 -32.65
CA SER A 36 59.60 -10.55 -31.42
C SER A 36 58.27 -10.05 -30.80
N ASP A 37 58.11 -10.40 -29.52
CA ASP A 37 57.77 -9.51 -28.40
C ASP A 37 56.58 -8.54 -28.53
N ILE A 38 55.34 -9.03 -28.50
CA ILE A 38 54.18 -8.23 -28.03
C ILE A 38 53.17 -9.12 -27.29
N SER A 39 53.42 -9.40 -26.02
CA SER A 39 52.40 -9.86 -25.08
C SER A 39 52.51 -9.05 -23.79
N ASN A 40 51.85 -7.90 -23.73
CA ASN A 40 51.52 -7.19 -22.48
C ASN A 40 50.48 -6.06 -22.60
N ASN A 41 49.80 -5.86 -23.75
CA ASN A 41 48.87 -4.71 -23.92
C ASN A 41 47.38 -5.10 -24.05
N LYS A 42 46.99 -6.37 -23.85
CA LYS A 42 45.58 -6.79 -24.00
C LYS A 42 44.84 -7.03 -22.67
N GLU A 43 45.54 -7.13 -21.55
CA GLU A 43 44.92 -7.39 -20.24
C GLU A 43 44.55 -6.09 -19.51
N ASP A 44 45.38 -5.04 -19.58
CA ASP A 44 45.10 -3.72 -19.00
C ASP A 44 43.87 -3.03 -19.61
N TYR A 45 43.64 -3.20 -20.91
CA TYR A 45 42.49 -2.58 -21.58
C TYR A 45 41.13 -3.20 -21.22
N ASN A 46 41.10 -4.43 -20.72
CA ASN A 46 39.86 -5.14 -20.39
C ASN A 46 39.44 -4.95 -18.92
N SER A 47 40.40 -4.82 -17.98
CA SER A 47 40.12 -4.48 -16.58
C SER A 47 39.57 -3.05 -16.47
N ASP A 48 40.19 -2.09 -17.16
CA ASP A 48 39.77 -0.69 -17.19
C ASP A 48 38.37 -0.53 -17.81
N ARG A 49 38.02 -1.33 -18.82
CA ARG A 49 36.67 -1.31 -19.41
C ARG A 49 35.62 -1.89 -18.48
N LYS A 50 35.94 -2.95 -17.73
CA LYS A 50 35.02 -3.59 -16.79
C LYS A 50 34.79 -2.71 -15.56
N GLU A 51 35.85 -2.12 -15.00
CA GLU A 51 35.72 -1.12 -13.93
C GLU A 51 34.96 0.11 -14.37
N ASN A 52 35.21 0.64 -15.57
CA ASN A 52 34.46 1.78 -16.09
C ASN A 52 32.99 1.43 -16.38
N PHE A 53 32.68 0.19 -16.73
CA PHE A 53 31.31 -0.28 -16.91
C PHE A 53 30.59 -0.40 -15.56
N ASP A 54 31.23 -1.01 -14.55
CA ASP A 54 30.67 -1.17 -13.21
C ASP A 54 30.50 0.18 -12.48
N LYS A 55 31.45 1.12 -12.67
CA LYS A 55 31.33 2.52 -12.21
C LYS A 55 30.16 3.23 -12.88
N LYS A 56 30.04 3.17 -14.22
CA LYS A 56 28.90 3.75 -14.95
C LYS A 56 27.56 3.15 -14.54
N LEU A 57 27.52 1.84 -14.26
CA LEU A 57 26.31 1.16 -13.79
C LEU A 57 25.92 1.61 -12.38
N CYS A 58 26.90 1.78 -11.48
CA CYS A 58 26.69 2.32 -10.15
C CYS A 58 26.24 3.79 -10.15
N ASP A 59 26.84 4.64 -11.00
CA ASP A 59 26.46 6.05 -11.12
C ASP A 59 25.03 6.22 -11.65
N ASN A 60 24.63 5.42 -12.65
CA ASN A 60 23.26 5.38 -13.14
C ASN A 60 22.27 4.91 -12.05
N MET A 61 22.67 3.96 -11.21
CA MET A 61 21.85 3.53 -10.06
C MET A 61 21.73 4.62 -8.98
N ASN A 62 22.79 5.39 -8.72
CA ASN A 62 22.77 6.51 -7.77
C ASN A 62 21.75 7.59 -8.20
N ASP A 63 21.76 7.96 -9.48
CA ASP A 63 20.80 8.93 -10.02
C ASP A 63 19.36 8.44 -9.90
N LYS A 64 19.14 7.15 -10.17
CA LYS A 64 17.83 6.52 -9.98
C LYS A 64 17.40 6.49 -8.51
N ILE A 65 18.34 6.36 -7.56
CA ILE A 65 18.05 6.43 -6.12
C ILE A 65 17.68 7.87 -5.70
N ASN A 66 18.28 8.89 -6.30
CA ASN A 66 17.87 10.29 -6.05
C ASN A 66 16.44 10.54 -6.54
N ILE A 67 16.10 10.04 -7.73
CA ILE A 67 14.72 10.08 -8.26
C ILE A 67 13.76 9.36 -7.31
N TYR A 68 14.14 8.18 -6.81
CA TYR A 68 13.37 7.42 -5.81
C TYR A 68 13.07 8.24 -4.56
N ASP A 69 14.06 8.96 -4.03
CA ASP A 69 13.89 9.76 -2.82
C ASP A 69 12.92 10.94 -3.00
N ASN A 70 12.95 11.56 -4.17
CA ASN A 70 12.02 12.62 -4.59
C ASN A 70 10.60 12.08 -4.72
N ILE A 71 10.41 10.98 -5.47
CA ILE A 71 9.10 10.34 -5.66
C ILE A 71 8.48 9.98 -4.30
N ILE A 72 9.26 9.40 -3.37
CA ILE A 72 8.69 9.06 -2.07
C ILE A 72 8.37 10.30 -1.23
N SER A 73 9.14 11.39 -1.38
CA SER A 73 8.78 12.65 -0.76
C SER A 73 7.41 13.12 -1.26
N GLU A 74 7.21 13.13 -2.57
CA GLU A 74 5.93 13.50 -3.20
C GLU A 74 4.78 12.58 -2.77
N ILE A 75 4.99 11.25 -2.75
CA ILE A 75 3.98 10.31 -2.25
C ILE A 75 3.64 10.64 -0.79
N LYS A 76 4.64 10.88 0.07
CA LYS A 76 4.40 11.26 1.46
C LYS A 76 3.63 12.58 1.57
N GLU A 77 3.90 13.55 0.70
CA GLU A 77 3.14 14.79 0.61
C GLU A 77 1.70 14.56 0.16
N LEU A 78 1.44 13.68 -0.80
CA LEU A 78 0.07 13.33 -1.23
C LEU A 78 -0.73 12.68 -0.09
N TYR A 79 -0.09 11.80 0.68
CA TYR A 79 -0.73 11.13 1.83
C TYR A 79 -0.96 12.08 3.02
N ASN A 80 0.05 12.90 3.36
CA ASN A 80 0.04 13.71 4.58
C ASN A 80 -0.38 15.17 4.35
N GLY A 81 -0.46 15.62 3.10
CA GLY A 81 -0.76 16.98 2.66
C GLY A 81 0.38 17.97 2.96
N ASN A 82 0.59 18.94 2.08
CA ASN A 82 1.37 20.13 2.44
C ASN A 82 0.52 21.02 3.35
N ILE A 83 1.10 21.52 4.44
CA ILE A 83 0.44 22.51 5.30
C ILE A 83 0.45 23.84 4.53
N VAL A 84 -0.52 24.03 3.63
CA VAL A 84 -0.73 25.34 2.98
C VAL A 84 -1.77 26.09 3.82
N MET A 85 -1.29 27.12 4.53
CA MET A 85 -2.15 28.07 5.24
C MET A 85 -2.87 28.93 4.20
N ASN A 86 -4.15 28.65 3.93
CA ASN A 86 -4.99 29.55 3.14
C ASN A 86 -5.95 30.32 4.06
N ASN A 87 -6.18 31.60 3.72
CA ASN A 87 -6.93 32.59 4.52
C ASN A 87 -8.42 32.28 4.77
N LYS A 88 -8.92 31.08 4.42
CA LYS A 88 -10.34 30.68 4.57
C LYS A 88 -10.58 29.47 5.47
N GLY A 89 -9.52 28.86 6.02
CA GLY A 89 -9.63 27.68 6.89
C GLY A 89 -8.75 26.52 6.42
N LEU A 90 -8.65 25.50 7.27
CA LEU A 90 -7.75 24.34 7.11
C LEU A 90 -8.31 23.33 6.10
N ASP A 91 -8.29 23.65 4.80
CA ASP A 91 -8.66 22.70 3.74
C ASP A 91 -7.52 21.70 3.50
N LYS A 92 -7.39 20.75 4.42
CA LYS A 92 -6.49 19.60 4.27
C LYS A 92 -7.19 18.47 3.50
N LEU A 93 -7.31 18.66 2.17
CA LEU A 93 -7.63 17.57 1.23
C LEU A 93 -6.39 16.70 1.03
N ASN A 94 -6.25 15.69 1.87
CA ASN A 94 -5.17 14.72 1.84
C ASN A 94 -5.81 13.35 1.67
N ILE A 95 -5.14 12.41 0.99
CA ILE A 95 -5.65 11.03 0.81
C ILE A 95 -6.06 10.46 2.17
N ARG A 96 -5.26 10.69 3.21
CA ARG A 96 -5.55 10.22 4.57
C ARG A 96 -6.80 10.85 5.19
N ASN A 97 -7.06 12.13 4.94
CA ASN A 97 -8.23 12.80 5.50
C ASN A 97 -9.51 12.41 4.76
N VAL A 98 -9.44 12.29 3.44
CA VAL A 98 -10.53 11.78 2.61
C VAL A 98 -10.87 10.36 3.03
N ALA A 99 -9.87 9.48 3.15
CA ALA A 99 -10.05 8.12 3.62
C ALA A 99 -10.68 8.03 5.01
N LYS A 100 -10.20 8.84 5.96
CA LYS A 100 -10.81 8.93 7.30
C LYS A 100 -12.27 9.39 7.23
N GLY A 101 -12.58 10.40 6.40
CA GLY A 101 -13.95 10.85 6.18
C GLY A 101 -14.85 9.78 5.55
N LEU A 102 -14.26 8.87 4.78
CA LEU A 102 -14.92 7.71 4.16
C LEU A 102 -14.88 6.44 5.02
N PHE A 103 -14.24 6.48 6.20
CA PHE A 103 -14.01 5.33 7.08
C PHE A 103 -13.26 4.18 6.41
N LEU A 104 -12.31 4.50 5.53
CA LEU A 104 -11.43 3.53 4.89
C LEU A 104 -10.12 3.42 5.66
N ASN A 105 -9.69 2.19 5.92
CA ASN A 105 -8.35 1.89 6.41
C ASN A 105 -7.42 1.80 5.20
N ILE A 106 -6.57 2.80 5.06
CA ILE A 106 -5.58 2.88 3.98
C ILE A 106 -4.21 2.48 4.52
N ASN A 107 -3.38 1.90 3.65
CA ASN A 107 -2.03 1.47 4.02
C ASN A 107 -1.21 2.67 4.53
N LYS A 108 -0.74 2.55 5.77
CA LYS A 108 -0.22 3.68 6.55
C LYS A 108 1.25 4.00 6.28
N THR A 109 2.02 3.09 5.69
CA THR A 109 3.48 3.14 5.79
C THR A 109 4.17 2.95 4.44
N ILE A 110 4.41 4.06 3.75
CA ILE A 110 5.48 4.14 2.75
C ILE A 110 6.81 4.18 3.52
N SER A 111 7.49 3.04 3.57
CA SER A 111 8.79 2.90 4.24
C SER A 111 9.91 3.17 3.24
N LYS A 112 10.60 4.30 3.40
CA LYS A 112 11.78 4.64 2.59
C LYS A 112 12.91 3.63 2.69
N LYS A 113 13.01 2.92 3.83
CA LYS A 113 14.18 2.10 4.14
C LYS A 113 14.01 0.65 3.75
N VAL A 114 15.02 0.08 3.09
CA VAL A 114 15.20 -1.36 2.86
C VAL A 114 15.80 -1.98 4.11
N ARG A 115 15.17 -3.03 4.64
CA ARG A 115 15.62 -3.72 5.84
C ARG A 115 16.30 -5.03 5.49
N VAL A 116 17.53 -5.18 5.96
CA VAL A 116 18.38 -6.34 5.73
C VAL A 116 18.58 -7.08 7.04
N LEU A 117 18.11 -8.33 7.13
CA LEU A 117 18.40 -9.20 8.26
C LEU A 117 19.69 -9.97 7.98
N VAL A 118 20.65 -9.94 8.91
CA VAL A 118 21.92 -10.65 8.75
C VAL A 118 21.98 -11.79 9.76
N ILE A 119 21.95 -13.03 9.28
CA ILE A 119 22.03 -14.25 10.11
C ILE A 119 23.26 -15.08 9.77
N GLY A 120 23.73 -15.88 10.73
CA GLY A 120 24.91 -16.73 10.54
C GLY A 120 25.56 -17.09 11.87
N ASN A 121 26.46 -18.07 11.82
CA ASN A 121 27.17 -18.55 13.00
C ASN A 121 28.03 -17.46 13.67
N SER A 122 28.46 -17.70 14.91
CA SER A 122 29.49 -16.84 15.52
C SER A 122 30.72 -16.76 14.61
N SER A 123 31.33 -15.58 14.54
CA SER A 123 32.53 -15.30 13.73
C SER A 123 32.39 -15.48 12.21
N SER A 124 31.17 -15.57 11.65
CA SER A 124 30.94 -15.67 10.20
C SER A 124 31.07 -14.34 9.42
N GLY A 125 31.58 -13.27 10.04
CA GLY A 125 31.81 -11.99 9.36
C GLY A 125 30.59 -11.07 9.21
N LYS A 126 29.46 -11.33 9.89
CA LYS A 126 28.23 -10.49 9.84
C LYS A 126 28.49 -9.02 10.14
N SER A 127 29.01 -8.71 11.33
CA SER A 127 29.25 -7.34 11.77
C SER A 127 30.36 -6.66 10.95
N THR A 128 31.35 -7.42 10.49
CA THR A 128 32.40 -6.93 9.56
C THR A 128 31.80 -6.51 8.23
N PHE A 129 30.91 -7.32 7.65
CA PHE A 129 30.21 -6.99 6.42
C PHE A 129 29.38 -5.71 6.56
N ILE A 130 28.66 -5.55 7.68
CA ILE A 130 27.85 -4.34 7.91
C ILE A 130 28.73 -3.09 7.98
N ASN A 131 29.82 -3.14 8.77
CA ASN A 131 30.75 -2.01 8.87
C ASN A 131 31.39 -1.67 7.53
N TRP A 132 31.82 -2.69 6.77
CA TRP A 132 32.38 -2.52 5.44
C TRP A 132 31.35 -1.93 4.48
N PHE A 133 30.13 -2.47 4.42
CA PHE A 133 29.08 -2.00 3.52
C PHE A 133 28.70 -0.54 3.81
N LEU A 134 28.63 -0.17 5.09
CA LEU A 134 28.31 1.19 5.52
C LEU A 134 29.51 2.15 5.49
N GLN A 135 30.73 1.64 5.27
CA GLN A 135 31.99 2.39 5.33
C GLN A 135 32.17 3.14 6.66
N GLU A 136 31.71 2.53 7.74
CA GLU A 136 31.68 3.08 9.10
C GLU A 136 31.94 2.00 10.15
N ASN A 137 32.64 2.34 11.23
CA ASN A 137 32.94 1.39 12.31
C ASN A 137 31.86 1.44 13.41
N ILE A 138 30.73 0.78 13.19
CA ILE A 138 29.54 0.84 14.05
C ILE A 138 29.51 -0.31 15.06
N GLN A 139 29.78 -1.52 14.58
CA GLN A 139 29.89 -2.71 15.42
C GLN A 139 31.34 -2.98 15.79
N LYS A 140 31.57 -3.44 17.02
CA LYS A 140 32.89 -3.92 17.41
C LYS A 140 33.14 -5.24 16.69
N THR A 141 34.26 -5.33 15.98
CA THR A 141 34.67 -6.51 15.23
C THR A 141 35.99 -7.04 15.76
N GLY A 142 36.20 -8.36 15.67
CA GLY A 142 37.38 -9.04 16.19
C GLY A 142 36.99 -10.38 16.84
N TYR A 143 37.97 -11.27 17.01
CA TYR A 143 37.73 -12.60 17.58
C TYR A 143 37.24 -12.54 19.04
N GLU A 144 37.60 -11.47 19.77
CA GLU A 144 37.25 -11.26 21.17
C GLU A 144 35.82 -10.72 21.37
N TYR A 145 35.19 -10.21 20.30
CA TYR A 145 33.88 -9.56 20.38
C TYR A 145 32.79 -10.49 19.83
N GLU A 146 31.93 -10.98 20.71
CA GLU A 146 30.73 -11.72 20.33
C GLU A 146 29.48 -10.85 20.40
N THR A 147 28.76 -10.76 19.29
CA THR A 147 27.44 -10.13 19.25
C THR A 147 26.45 -11.04 19.95
N ASN A 148 26.00 -10.65 21.15
CA ASN A 148 25.04 -11.40 21.96
C ASN A 148 23.61 -10.83 21.90
N ASN A 149 23.48 -9.60 21.39
CA ASN A 149 22.21 -8.85 21.33
C ASN A 149 21.82 -8.58 19.88
N PHE A 150 20.52 -8.45 19.62
CA PHE A 150 20.05 -7.92 18.35
C PHE A 150 20.39 -6.44 18.26
N THR A 151 20.95 -6.00 17.13
CA THR A 151 21.22 -4.58 16.90
C THR A 151 20.58 -4.10 15.62
N LEU A 152 19.67 -3.14 15.74
CA LEU A 152 19.15 -2.38 14.60
C LEU A 152 20.14 -1.25 14.27
N ILE A 153 20.74 -1.29 13.10
CA ILE A 153 21.66 -0.26 12.61
C ILE A 153 20.92 0.56 11.56
N THR A 154 20.79 1.87 11.80
CA THR A 154 19.95 2.75 10.99
C THR A 154 20.63 4.10 10.78
N SER A 155 20.44 4.72 9.61
CA SER A 155 20.96 6.06 9.38
C SER A 155 20.21 7.12 10.22
N GLY A 156 20.95 8.13 10.68
CA GLY A 156 20.45 9.29 11.44
C GLY A 156 21.25 10.57 11.16
N ASN A 157 20.90 11.64 11.89
CA ASN A 157 21.58 12.93 11.78
C ASN A 157 22.84 13.01 12.66
N TYR A 158 22.93 12.15 13.67
CA TYR A 158 24.04 12.07 14.62
C TYR A 158 24.23 10.62 15.07
N PHE A 159 25.45 10.30 15.52
CA PHE A 159 25.73 9.01 16.14
C PHE A 159 25.01 8.92 17.48
N SER A 160 24.22 7.87 17.66
CA SER A 160 23.52 7.62 18.92
C SER A 160 23.23 6.14 19.11
N GLU A 161 23.09 5.73 20.36
CA GLU A 161 22.75 4.37 20.74
C GLU A 161 21.52 4.41 21.65
N PHE A 162 20.53 3.56 21.35
CA PHE A 162 19.28 3.48 22.09
C PHE A 162 19.03 2.07 22.62
N ASN A 163 18.50 2.00 23.83
CA ASN A 163 18.01 0.76 24.42
C ASN A 163 16.71 0.29 23.75
N GLY A 164 16.42 -1.00 23.85
CA GLY A 164 15.29 -1.62 23.16
C GLY A 164 13.91 -1.07 23.50
N ASP A 165 13.70 -0.47 24.68
CA ASP A 165 12.43 0.21 25.00
C ASP A 165 12.16 1.42 24.10
N ILE A 166 13.20 2.22 23.84
CA ILE A 166 13.12 3.38 22.94
C ILE A 166 12.99 2.87 21.49
N THR A 167 13.74 1.84 21.14
CA THR A 167 13.69 1.21 19.83
C THR A 167 12.27 0.73 19.48
N VAL A 168 11.63 -0.06 20.35
CA VAL A 168 10.29 -0.60 20.09
C VAL A 168 9.22 0.50 20.00
N ARG A 169 9.39 1.61 20.73
CA ARG A 169 8.49 2.77 20.60
C ARG A 169 8.64 3.48 19.27
N THR A 170 9.88 3.58 18.78
CA THR A 170 10.26 4.30 17.56
C THR A 170 9.94 3.51 16.29
N PHE A 171 10.19 2.20 16.30
CA PHE A 171 10.04 1.32 15.15
C PHE A 171 8.83 0.40 15.30
N ASP A 172 7.71 0.80 14.69
CA ASP A 172 6.41 0.11 14.82
C ASP A 172 6.46 -1.39 14.50
N PHE A 173 7.30 -1.81 13.54
CA PHE A 173 7.40 -3.22 13.15
C PHE A 173 7.94 -4.12 14.27
N LEU A 174 8.71 -3.57 15.22
CA LEU A 174 9.24 -4.31 16.36
C LEU A 174 8.25 -4.45 17.51
N LYS A 175 7.13 -3.73 17.50
CA LYS A 175 6.10 -3.80 18.56
C LYS A 175 5.46 -5.18 18.64
N GLN A 176 5.13 -5.77 17.49
CA GLN A 176 4.50 -7.10 17.46
C GLN A 176 5.47 -8.18 17.97
N ILE A 177 6.74 -8.12 17.53
CA ILE A 177 7.81 -9.03 17.96
C ILE A 177 8.07 -8.91 19.46
N SER A 178 8.13 -7.66 19.96
CA SER A 178 8.33 -7.38 21.38
C SER A 178 7.18 -7.85 22.26
N ASN A 179 5.94 -7.86 21.76
CA ASN A 179 4.79 -8.34 22.52
C ASN A 179 4.79 -9.87 22.64
N ARG A 180 5.30 -10.58 21.63
CA ARG A 180 5.46 -12.04 21.64
C ARG A 180 6.63 -12.49 22.50
N ASN A 181 7.71 -11.72 22.53
CA ASN A 181 8.98 -12.10 23.15
C ASN A 181 9.32 -11.21 24.36
N ARG A 182 9.03 -11.71 25.57
CA ARG A 182 9.11 -10.94 26.84
C ARG A 182 10.47 -10.30 27.15
N ASN A 183 11.56 -10.91 26.67
CA ASN A 183 12.94 -10.45 26.91
C ASN A 183 13.63 -9.88 25.65
N PHE A 184 12.91 -9.70 24.55
CA PHE A 184 13.50 -9.14 23.32
C PHE A 184 14.01 -7.71 23.53
N LYS A 185 13.26 -6.87 24.25
CA LYS A 185 13.61 -5.47 24.50
C LYS A 185 14.95 -5.30 25.22
N ASN A 186 15.23 -6.15 26.20
CA ASN A 186 16.47 -6.08 26.99
C ASN A 186 17.69 -6.48 26.16
N ASN A 187 17.47 -7.28 25.11
CA ASN A 187 18.51 -7.81 24.23
C ASN A 187 18.45 -7.17 22.83
N LEU A 188 17.85 -5.99 22.74
CA LEU A 188 17.73 -5.19 21.53
C LEU A 188 18.40 -3.84 21.76
N CYS A 189 19.28 -3.48 20.83
CA CYS A 189 19.90 -2.16 20.77
C CYS A 189 19.62 -1.53 19.40
N THR A 190 19.61 -0.19 19.33
CA THR A 190 19.68 0.54 18.06
C THR A 190 20.91 1.41 18.02
N LYS A 191 21.68 1.31 16.95
CA LYS A 191 22.81 2.18 16.66
C LYS A 191 22.49 3.04 15.45
N MET A 192 22.47 4.35 15.65
CA MET A 192 22.39 5.32 14.58
C MET A 192 23.79 5.71 14.11
N TYR A 193 23.95 5.81 12.79
CA TYR A 193 25.16 6.34 12.18
C TYR A 193 24.83 7.49 11.23
N VAL A 194 25.81 8.36 11.02
CA VAL A 194 25.71 9.41 10.00
C VAL A 194 26.12 8.82 8.67
N SER A 195 25.17 8.73 7.76
CA SER A 195 25.40 8.17 6.44
C SER A 195 26.21 9.14 5.56
N LYS A 196 27.30 8.64 4.97
CA LYS A 196 28.14 9.39 4.01
C LYS A 196 27.51 9.46 2.61
N ASN A 197 26.80 8.40 2.21
CA ASN A 197 26.25 8.23 0.85
C ASN A 197 24.74 7.96 0.90
N MET A 198 23.97 8.55 -0.03
CA MET A 198 22.51 8.43 -0.09
C MET A 198 22.00 6.98 -0.09
N GLU A 199 22.72 6.05 -0.73
CA GLU A 199 22.35 4.63 -0.77
C GLU A 199 22.29 4.03 0.64
N THR A 200 23.32 4.26 1.44
CA THR A 200 23.39 3.77 2.82
C THR A 200 22.35 4.45 3.71
N LYS A 201 21.91 5.68 3.38
CA LYS A 201 20.89 6.39 4.17
C LYS A 201 19.56 5.64 4.20
N ASN A 202 19.21 4.94 3.13
CA ASN A 202 17.94 4.25 3.01
C ASN A 202 18.04 2.75 3.35
N ILE A 203 19.07 2.31 4.07
CA ILE A 203 19.23 0.91 4.48
C ILE A 203 19.22 0.83 6.00
N ASP A 204 18.48 -0.15 6.52
CA ASP A 204 18.54 -0.57 7.91
C ASP A 204 19.07 -2.01 7.95
N PHE A 205 20.12 -2.23 8.75
CA PHE A 205 20.62 -3.58 9.02
C PHE A 205 20.11 -4.06 10.38
N ILE A 206 19.74 -5.33 10.45
CA ILE A 206 19.46 -6.02 11.71
C ILE A 206 20.55 -7.06 11.89
N ASP A 207 21.55 -6.72 12.70
CA ASP A 207 22.61 -7.64 13.08
C ASP A 207 22.09 -8.57 14.17
N THR A 208 22.28 -9.88 13.98
CA THR A 208 21.77 -10.91 14.89
C THR A 208 22.89 -11.53 15.72
N PRO A 209 22.56 -12.05 16.92
CA PRO A 209 23.54 -12.78 17.71
C PRO A 209 24.19 -13.94 16.95
N GLY A 210 25.45 -14.23 17.22
CA GLY A 210 26.16 -15.36 16.63
C GLY A 210 25.53 -16.70 17.02
N LEU A 211 25.00 -17.44 16.04
CA LEU A 211 24.39 -18.74 16.31
C LEU A 211 25.47 -19.79 16.67
N LYS A 212 25.22 -20.54 17.75
CA LYS A 212 26.04 -21.65 18.24
C LYS A 212 25.12 -22.86 18.47
N ASP A 213 25.63 -24.07 18.25
CA ASP A 213 24.85 -25.31 18.50
C ASP A 213 24.64 -25.57 19.98
N ILE A 214 25.57 -25.13 20.83
CA ILE A 214 25.42 -25.21 22.28
C ILE A 214 24.52 -24.05 22.72
N MET A 215 23.30 -24.39 23.13
CA MET A 215 22.35 -23.49 23.78
C MET A 215 22.95 -23.06 25.13
N ASN A 216 23.66 -21.95 25.16
CA ASN A 216 23.80 -21.21 26.40
C ASN A 216 22.38 -20.83 26.85
N LYS A 217 22.08 -20.90 28.16
CA LYS A 217 20.83 -20.37 28.72
C LYS A 217 20.81 -18.86 28.50
N LEU A 218 20.44 -18.43 27.29
CA LEU A 218 20.08 -17.06 27.00
C LEU A 218 18.65 -16.87 27.48
N ASP A 219 18.40 -15.73 28.11
CA ASP A 219 17.09 -15.42 28.70
C ASP A 219 16.00 -15.18 27.65
N PHE A 220 16.27 -15.36 26.35
CA PHE A 220 15.32 -15.10 25.27
C PHE A 220 15.49 -16.06 24.08
N ASP A 221 14.39 -16.32 23.38
CA ASP A 221 14.38 -17.23 22.23
C ASP A 221 14.81 -16.50 20.94
N ILE A 222 16.10 -16.63 20.60
CA ILE A 222 16.66 -16.09 19.36
C ILE A 222 15.92 -16.63 18.12
N ASN A 223 15.52 -17.91 18.11
CA ASN A 223 14.97 -18.54 16.90
C ASN A 223 13.61 -17.93 16.58
N SER A 224 12.70 -17.89 17.57
CA SER A 224 11.38 -17.28 17.42
C SER A 224 11.49 -15.82 16.97
N ILE A 225 12.45 -15.06 17.51
CA ILE A 225 12.64 -13.66 17.12
C ILE A 225 13.15 -13.54 15.69
N ILE A 226 14.08 -14.40 15.24
CA ILE A 226 14.53 -14.41 13.85
C ILE A 226 13.38 -14.74 12.90
N TYR A 227 12.51 -15.71 13.25
CA TYR A 227 11.31 -16.02 12.48
C TYR A 227 10.35 -14.83 12.40
N ASP A 228 10.03 -14.22 13.53
CA ASP A 228 9.20 -13.02 13.56
C ASP A 228 9.83 -11.87 12.74
N LEU A 229 11.15 -11.66 12.81
CA LEU A 229 11.85 -10.63 12.03
C LEU A 229 11.80 -10.90 10.53
N SER A 230 11.85 -12.15 10.10
CA SER A 230 11.83 -12.54 8.67
C SER A 230 10.57 -12.07 7.94
N ASP A 231 9.45 -11.91 8.66
CA ASP A 231 8.19 -11.38 8.13
C ASP A 231 8.28 -9.87 7.79
N TYR A 232 9.13 -9.09 8.47
CA TYR A 232 9.17 -7.63 8.37
C TYR A 232 10.39 -7.06 7.62
N VAL A 233 11.31 -7.91 7.18
CA VAL A 233 12.48 -7.54 6.40
C VAL A 233 12.28 -7.76 4.91
N ASP A 234 13.04 -7.02 4.10
CA ASP A 234 12.97 -7.09 2.65
C ASP A 234 13.94 -8.16 2.09
N ILE A 235 15.03 -8.45 2.80
CA ILE A 235 16.06 -9.44 2.42
C ILE A 235 16.76 -10.02 3.64
N ILE A 236 17.19 -11.28 3.53
CA ILE A 236 17.86 -12.06 4.56
C ILE A 236 19.20 -12.55 4.01
N LEU A 237 20.29 -12.07 4.60
CA LEU A 237 21.65 -12.46 4.28
C LEU A 237 22.10 -13.57 5.23
N VAL A 238 22.39 -14.75 4.69
CA VAL A 238 22.78 -15.94 5.46
C VAL A 238 24.27 -16.19 5.27
N PHE A 239 25.05 -15.91 6.31
CA PHE A 239 26.50 -16.03 6.29
C PHE A 239 26.97 -17.41 6.74
N PHE A 240 27.77 -18.03 5.89
CA PHE A 240 28.61 -19.17 6.19
C PHE A 240 30.08 -18.77 6.12
N ASP A 241 30.90 -19.36 6.97
CA ASP A 241 32.33 -19.18 7.08
C ASP A 241 33.10 -20.32 6.41
N SER A 242 34.28 -20.01 5.91
CA SER A 242 35.18 -20.95 5.22
C SER A 242 35.90 -21.93 6.16
N SER A 243 35.77 -21.75 7.48
CA SER A 243 36.43 -22.56 8.52
C SER A 243 35.89 -24.01 8.67
N GLY A 244 34.97 -24.46 7.83
CA GLY A 244 34.42 -25.83 7.80
C GLY A 244 33.47 -26.19 8.97
N LYS A 245 33.48 -25.44 10.06
CA LYS A 245 32.56 -25.57 11.22
C LYS A 245 31.25 -24.78 11.04
N SER A 246 31.01 -24.22 9.86
CA SER A 246 29.99 -23.19 9.67
C SER A 246 28.55 -23.68 9.49
N LEU A 247 28.32 -24.99 9.38
CA LEU A 247 26.97 -25.53 9.20
C LEU A 247 26.43 -26.05 10.54
N SER A 248 26.10 -25.11 11.44
CA SER A 248 25.48 -25.47 12.71
C SER A 248 24.08 -26.05 12.45
N ASN A 249 23.69 -27.09 13.20
CA ASN A 249 22.36 -27.68 13.09
C ASN A 249 21.29 -26.64 13.44
N ARG A 250 21.58 -25.75 14.40
CA ARG A 250 20.71 -24.63 14.76
C ARG A 250 20.45 -23.70 13.57
N LEU A 251 21.50 -23.25 12.87
CA LEU A 251 21.35 -22.36 11.72
C LEU A 251 20.54 -23.03 10.61
N LEU A 252 20.80 -24.31 10.34
CA LEU A 252 20.07 -25.07 9.30
C LEU A 252 18.57 -25.21 9.61
N LEU A 253 18.20 -25.42 10.88
CA LEU A 253 16.79 -25.45 11.30
C LEU A 253 16.12 -24.09 11.07
N ILE A 254 16.80 -23.01 11.46
CA ILE A 254 16.28 -21.65 11.27
C ILE A 254 16.09 -21.34 9.78
N ILE A 255 17.09 -21.65 8.96
CA ILE A 255 17.00 -21.45 7.51
C ILE A 255 15.84 -22.26 6.95
N LYS A 256 15.66 -23.51 7.38
CA LYS A 256 14.57 -24.36 6.88
C LYS A 256 13.19 -23.75 7.12
N GLU A 257 12.92 -23.26 8.33
CA GLU A 257 11.64 -22.63 8.64
C GLU A 257 11.43 -21.30 7.88
N ILE A 258 12.50 -20.49 7.72
CA ILE A 258 12.41 -19.25 6.94
C ILE A 258 12.21 -19.56 5.46
N TYR A 259 12.91 -20.56 4.93
CA TYR A 259 12.88 -20.94 3.51
C TYR A 259 11.48 -21.40 3.08
N GLU A 260 10.72 -22.07 3.96
CA GLU A 260 9.34 -22.47 3.68
C GLU A 260 8.40 -21.28 3.40
N LYS A 261 8.69 -20.09 3.95
CA LYS A 261 7.81 -18.91 3.84
C LYS A 261 8.39 -17.76 3.01
N HIS A 262 9.71 -17.58 3.02
CA HIS A 262 10.39 -16.38 2.51
C HIS A 262 11.58 -16.74 1.61
N MET A 263 11.49 -17.84 0.85
CA MET A 263 12.52 -18.31 -0.09
C MET A 263 13.11 -17.17 -0.94
N GLU A 264 12.27 -16.30 -1.48
CA GLU A 264 12.62 -15.22 -2.41
C GLU A 264 13.44 -14.09 -1.78
N LYS A 265 13.54 -14.06 -0.44
CA LYS A 265 14.27 -13.04 0.32
C LYS A 265 15.66 -13.52 0.74
N ILE A 266 15.98 -14.81 0.59
CA ILE A 266 17.20 -15.39 1.15
C ILE A 266 18.34 -15.30 0.15
N ILE A 267 19.49 -14.77 0.60
CA ILE A 267 20.77 -14.86 -0.12
C ILE A 267 21.76 -15.60 0.76
N PHE A 268 22.33 -16.67 0.21
CA PHE A 268 23.36 -17.44 0.88
C PHE A 268 24.75 -16.90 0.51
N ILE A 269 25.55 -16.62 1.54
CA ILE A 269 26.85 -15.96 1.41
C ILE A 269 27.91 -16.86 2.03
N PHE A 270 28.96 -17.14 1.26
CA PHE A 270 30.14 -17.88 1.69
C PHE A 270 31.30 -16.92 1.90
N SER A 271 31.47 -16.49 3.15
CA SER A 271 32.43 -15.49 3.57
C SER A 271 33.83 -16.06 3.81
N LYS A 272 34.82 -15.16 3.84
CA LYS A 272 36.23 -15.44 4.13
C LYS A 272 36.85 -16.50 3.20
N ILE A 273 36.43 -16.50 1.94
CA ILE A 273 36.95 -17.47 0.97
C ILE A 273 38.46 -17.27 0.71
N ASP A 274 38.98 -16.07 1.01
CA ASP A 274 40.39 -15.72 0.97
C ASP A 274 41.23 -16.37 2.11
N GLU A 275 40.60 -17.02 3.10
CA GLU A 275 41.31 -17.82 4.10
C GLU A 275 41.81 -19.16 3.56
N ILE A 276 41.17 -19.68 2.51
CA ILE A 276 41.55 -20.95 1.90
C ILE A 276 42.54 -20.66 0.78
N LYS A 277 43.75 -21.20 0.90
CA LYS A 277 44.85 -20.95 -0.04
C LYS A 277 44.65 -21.63 -1.40
N HIS A 278 44.24 -22.90 -1.39
CA HIS A 278 44.13 -23.71 -2.61
C HIS A 278 42.76 -23.58 -3.27
N GLU A 279 42.74 -23.46 -4.60
CA GLU A 279 41.50 -23.31 -5.37
C GLU A 279 40.62 -24.55 -5.31
N GLU A 280 41.22 -25.73 -5.40
CA GLU A 280 40.52 -27.01 -5.31
C GLU A 280 39.77 -27.15 -3.98
N ASP A 281 40.41 -26.77 -2.87
CA ASP A 281 39.79 -26.81 -1.53
C ASP A 281 38.62 -25.82 -1.42
N ARG A 282 38.74 -24.63 -2.03
CA ARG A 282 37.65 -23.65 -2.09
C ARG A 282 36.44 -24.20 -2.82
N ILE A 283 36.66 -24.72 -4.03
CA ILE A 283 35.60 -25.28 -4.86
C ILE A 283 34.96 -26.46 -4.15
N LYS A 284 35.77 -27.35 -3.58
CA LYS A 284 35.29 -28.52 -2.81
C LYS A 284 34.41 -28.10 -1.63
N LEU A 285 34.84 -27.13 -0.84
CA LEU A 285 34.08 -26.68 0.33
C LEU A 285 32.80 -25.94 -0.06
N LEU A 286 32.84 -25.14 -1.12
CA LEU A 286 31.66 -24.49 -1.69
C LEU A 286 30.63 -25.54 -2.13
N CYS A 287 31.06 -26.54 -2.91
CA CYS A 287 30.21 -27.64 -3.36
C CYS A 287 29.63 -28.45 -2.19
N GLN A 288 30.45 -28.79 -1.19
CA GLN A 288 30.00 -29.51 0.01
C GLN A 288 28.97 -28.72 0.81
N THR A 289 29.19 -27.41 0.98
CA THR A 289 28.27 -26.52 1.69
C THR A 289 26.94 -26.44 0.94
N THR A 290 26.98 -26.20 -0.37
CA THR A 290 25.77 -26.16 -1.22
C THR A 290 25.02 -27.49 -1.19
N GLN A 291 25.71 -28.63 -1.28
CA GLN A 291 25.08 -29.96 -1.21
C GLN A 291 24.43 -30.20 0.16
N CYS A 292 25.08 -29.78 1.25
CA CYS A 292 24.52 -29.89 2.60
C CYS A 292 23.26 -29.03 2.76
N LEU A 293 23.26 -27.80 2.22
CA LEU A 293 22.08 -26.94 2.21
C LEU A 293 20.93 -27.57 1.43
N THR A 294 21.18 -28.05 0.21
CA THR A 294 20.16 -28.68 -0.64
C THR A 294 19.56 -29.92 0.02
N THR A 295 20.39 -30.78 0.59
CA THR A 295 19.95 -32.03 1.23
C THR A 295 19.18 -31.81 2.53
N LYS A 296 19.63 -30.89 3.40
CA LYS A 296 19.01 -30.68 4.72
C LYS A 296 17.78 -29.76 4.69
N ILE A 297 17.75 -28.78 3.80
CA ILE A 297 16.66 -27.81 3.71
C ILE A 297 15.57 -28.29 2.72
N ASN A 298 15.82 -29.37 1.96
CA ASN A 298 14.91 -29.90 0.93
C ASN A 298 14.55 -28.85 -0.13
N ILE A 299 15.57 -28.17 -0.63
CA ILE A 299 15.40 -27.04 -1.54
C ILE A 299 15.09 -27.55 -2.95
N ARG A 300 13.98 -27.05 -3.52
CA ARG A 300 13.47 -27.44 -4.85
C ARG A 300 14.15 -26.73 -6.03
N HIS A 301 14.89 -25.66 -5.76
CA HIS A 301 15.49 -24.80 -6.78
C HIS A 301 17.02 -24.77 -6.62
N ASN A 302 17.75 -24.35 -7.65
CA ASN A 302 19.20 -24.21 -7.52
C ASN A 302 19.53 -23.13 -6.50
N ILE A 303 20.30 -23.51 -5.47
CA ILE A 303 20.86 -22.59 -4.50
C ILE A 303 22.10 -21.96 -5.11
N ASP A 304 22.13 -20.62 -5.18
CA ASP A 304 23.35 -19.88 -5.48
C ASP A 304 24.02 -19.49 -4.14
N LEU A 305 25.22 -20.01 -3.90
CA LEU A 305 26.03 -19.71 -2.73
C LEU A 305 27.13 -18.73 -3.14
N LEU A 306 27.03 -17.48 -2.68
CA LEU A 306 27.87 -16.37 -3.16
C LEU A 306 29.22 -16.32 -2.42
N PRO A 307 30.36 -16.65 -3.05
CA PRO A 307 31.67 -16.49 -2.45
C PRO A 307 32.05 -15.01 -2.31
N ILE A 308 32.39 -14.59 -1.10
CA ILE A 308 32.87 -13.24 -0.83
C ILE A 308 34.10 -13.21 0.08
N TYR A 309 34.88 -12.16 -0.08
CA TYR A 309 35.91 -11.77 0.88
C TYR A 309 35.99 -10.24 0.97
N ILE A 310 36.48 -9.74 2.11
CA ILE A 310 36.66 -8.32 2.36
C ILE A 310 38.15 -8.09 2.64
N HIS A 311 38.81 -7.32 1.79
CA HIS A 311 40.22 -6.96 1.97
C HIS A 311 40.43 -6.24 3.32
N GLY A 312 41.53 -6.55 4.00
CA GLY A 312 41.84 -5.98 5.31
C GLY A 312 40.95 -6.46 6.46
N ALA A 313 40.00 -7.38 6.23
CA ALA A 313 39.12 -7.89 7.30
C ALA A 313 39.91 -8.62 8.39
N LYS A 314 40.89 -9.44 7.99
CA LYS A 314 41.80 -10.18 8.90
C LYS A 314 42.62 -9.26 9.81
N THR A 315 43.07 -8.14 9.27
CA THR A 315 43.93 -7.17 9.98
C THR A 315 43.13 -6.07 10.67
N GLY A 316 41.79 -6.06 10.54
CA GLY A 316 40.92 -4.99 11.03
C GLY A 316 41.05 -3.67 10.25
N ARG A 317 41.76 -3.66 9.11
CA ARG A 317 42.03 -2.47 8.28
C ARG A 317 41.11 -2.34 7.08
N TYR A 318 40.01 -3.10 7.04
CA TYR A 318 39.05 -3.14 5.93
C TYR A 318 38.35 -1.81 5.60
N LEU A 319 38.47 -0.79 6.46
CA LEU A 319 37.98 0.57 6.19
C LEU A 319 39.06 1.50 5.61
N PHE A 320 40.33 1.09 5.65
CA PHE A 320 41.48 1.89 5.22
C PHE A 320 42.22 1.27 4.01
N GLU A 321 42.06 -0.03 3.79
CA GLU A 321 42.59 -0.73 2.61
C GLU A 321 41.55 -0.68 1.48
N SER A 322 41.69 0.28 0.57
CA SER A 322 41.00 0.27 -0.72
C SER A 322 41.55 -0.86 -1.59
N ASN A 323 40.67 -1.56 -2.32
CA ASN A 323 40.97 -2.63 -3.30
C ASN A 323 42.39 -2.54 -3.85
N LYS A 324 43.34 -3.21 -3.21
CA LYS A 324 44.58 -3.56 -3.88
C LYS A 324 44.18 -4.75 -4.73
N ASN A 325 44.33 -4.62 -6.05
CA ASN A 325 44.27 -5.75 -6.96
C ASN A 325 45.34 -6.73 -6.49
N SER A 326 44.94 -7.68 -5.66
CA SER A 326 45.76 -8.82 -5.35
C SER A 326 45.57 -9.77 -6.51
N ASP A 327 46.33 -9.55 -7.58
CA ASP A 327 46.45 -10.49 -8.71
C ASP A 327 46.90 -11.89 -8.25
N GLU A 328 47.24 -12.06 -6.96
CA GLU A 328 47.53 -13.31 -6.28
C GLU A 328 46.30 -14.17 -5.92
N LEU A 329 45.08 -13.62 -5.91
CA LEU A 329 43.86 -14.38 -5.57
C LEU A 329 43.03 -14.66 -6.83
N CYS A 330 43.14 -15.87 -7.38
CA CYS A 330 42.33 -16.37 -8.51
C CYS A 330 40.80 -16.49 -8.23
N ILE A 331 40.27 -15.83 -7.20
CA ILE A 331 38.88 -15.99 -6.76
C ILE A 331 38.06 -14.79 -7.20
N VAL A 332 36.97 -15.05 -7.93
CA VAL A 332 35.96 -14.02 -8.25
C VAL A 332 35.19 -13.65 -6.99
N ASN A 333 35.42 -12.45 -6.49
CA ASN A 333 34.65 -11.88 -5.39
C ASN A 333 33.26 -11.46 -5.87
N ARG A 334 32.18 -12.13 -5.42
CA ARG A 334 30.80 -11.83 -5.83
C ARG A 334 30.09 -10.83 -4.91
N ILE A 335 30.84 -10.02 -4.15
CA ILE A 335 30.26 -9.04 -3.22
C ILE A 335 29.41 -7.98 -3.94
N ASN A 336 29.77 -7.63 -5.18
CA ASN A 336 29.01 -6.69 -6.01
C ASN A 336 27.60 -7.21 -6.35
N ASP A 337 27.42 -8.53 -6.46
CA ASP A 337 26.11 -9.13 -6.71
C ASP A 337 25.17 -8.92 -5.52
N ILE A 338 25.70 -9.02 -4.29
CA ILE A 338 24.95 -8.75 -3.06
C ILE A 338 24.52 -7.28 -3.02
N ILE A 339 25.46 -6.37 -3.36
CA ILE A 339 25.15 -4.93 -3.44
C ILE A 339 24.06 -4.68 -4.48
N TYR A 340 24.16 -5.30 -5.65
CA TYR A 340 23.17 -5.17 -6.72
C TYR A 340 21.78 -5.66 -6.28
N GLU A 341 21.68 -6.83 -5.65
CA GLU A 341 20.39 -7.35 -5.17
C GLU A 341 19.79 -6.47 -4.07
N ILE A 342 20.60 -5.94 -3.14
CA ILE A 342 20.11 -4.95 -2.16
C ILE A 342 19.60 -3.68 -2.88
N LYS A 343 20.35 -3.16 -3.86
CA LYS A 343 19.94 -1.97 -4.62
C LYS A 343 18.65 -2.19 -5.40
N LYS A 344 18.47 -3.36 -5.99
CA LYS A 344 17.26 -3.76 -6.72
C LYS A 344 16.01 -3.74 -5.84
N LEU A 345 16.13 -4.00 -4.54
CA LEU A 345 15.00 -3.96 -3.61
C LEU A 345 14.41 -2.56 -3.43
N PHE A 346 15.21 -1.49 -3.57
CA PHE A 346 14.67 -0.13 -3.55
C PHE A 346 13.62 0.06 -4.64
N PHE A 347 13.94 -0.37 -5.86
CA PHE A 347 13.04 -0.25 -7.00
C PHE A 347 11.79 -1.13 -6.86
N LYS A 348 11.95 -2.39 -6.45
CA LYS A 348 10.81 -3.27 -6.15
C LYS A 348 9.89 -2.68 -5.08
N LYS A 349 10.47 -2.04 -4.05
CA LYS A 349 9.71 -1.39 -2.99
C LYS A 349 8.98 -0.15 -3.48
N LEU A 350 9.63 0.65 -4.34
CA LEU A 350 8.98 1.80 -4.99
C LEU A 350 7.72 1.36 -5.75
N GLU A 351 7.91 0.34 -6.58
CA GLU A 351 6.87 -0.21 -7.43
C GLU A 351 5.70 -0.70 -6.57
N ARG A 352 5.98 -1.46 -5.50
CA ARG A 352 4.95 -1.91 -4.56
C ARG A 352 4.23 -0.75 -3.88
N ASP A 353 4.96 0.27 -3.43
CA ASP A 353 4.39 1.43 -2.74
C ASP A 353 3.52 2.27 -3.70
N LEU A 354 3.91 2.40 -4.98
CA LEU A 354 3.11 3.03 -6.03
C LEU A 354 1.84 2.23 -6.36
N TYR A 355 1.94 0.90 -6.48
CA TYR A 355 0.77 0.05 -6.66
C TYR A 355 -0.20 0.15 -5.47
N CYS A 356 0.33 0.21 -4.25
CA CYS A 356 -0.50 0.44 -3.06
C CYS A 356 -1.21 1.79 -3.14
N LEU A 357 -0.51 2.86 -3.53
CA LEU A 357 -1.11 4.18 -3.73
C LEU A 357 -2.24 4.15 -4.75
N ILE A 358 -2.04 3.51 -5.91
CA ILE A 358 -3.08 3.39 -6.94
C ILE A 358 -4.30 2.65 -6.37
N ASN A 359 -4.09 1.50 -5.73
CA ASN A 359 -5.17 0.72 -5.15
C ASN A 359 -5.92 1.47 -4.03
N ASP A 360 -5.21 2.26 -3.24
CA ASP A 360 -5.79 3.10 -2.19
C ASP A 360 -6.65 4.24 -2.80
N CYS A 361 -6.18 4.85 -3.89
CA CYS A 361 -6.94 5.83 -4.67
C CYS A 361 -8.20 5.20 -5.29
N ASP A 362 -8.09 4.03 -5.91
CA ASP A 362 -9.23 3.31 -6.49
C ASP A 362 -10.26 2.94 -5.42
N SER A 363 -9.80 2.50 -4.24
CA SER A 363 -10.66 2.20 -3.10
C SER A 363 -11.44 3.44 -2.64
N ILE A 364 -10.79 4.61 -2.61
CA ILE A 364 -11.45 5.89 -2.31
C ILE A 364 -12.49 6.23 -3.39
N ILE A 365 -12.11 6.17 -4.67
CA ILE A 365 -12.98 6.52 -5.80
C ILE A 365 -14.23 5.63 -5.80
N ASN A 366 -14.05 4.32 -5.70
CA ASN A 366 -15.15 3.36 -5.65
C ASN A 366 -16.09 3.65 -4.48
N LYS A 367 -15.55 3.98 -3.30
CA LYS A 367 -16.36 4.33 -2.14
C LYS A 367 -17.14 5.63 -2.33
N ILE A 368 -16.55 6.63 -2.96
CA ILE A 368 -17.22 7.89 -3.30
C ILE A 368 -18.35 7.64 -4.30
N LEU A 369 -18.09 6.85 -5.36
CA LEU A 369 -19.09 6.50 -6.36
C LEU A 369 -20.28 5.75 -5.74
N ASP A 370 -20.03 4.81 -4.82
CA ASP A 370 -21.09 4.12 -4.07
C ASP A 370 -21.94 5.08 -3.23
N ILE A 371 -21.30 6.03 -2.54
CA ILE A 371 -22.01 7.05 -1.75
C ILE A 371 -22.85 7.94 -2.67
N LEU A 372 -22.31 8.38 -3.81
CA LEU A 372 -23.03 9.22 -4.76
C LEU A 372 -24.21 8.49 -5.39
N LYS A 373 -24.06 7.20 -5.71
CA LYS A 373 -25.15 6.37 -6.24
C LYS A 373 -26.27 6.20 -5.22
N THR A 374 -25.93 5.81 -3.98
CA THR A 374 -26.92 5.65 -2.90
C THR A 374 -27.61 6.97 -2.56
N ASP A 375 -26.92 8.10 -2.59
CA ASP A 375 -27.52 9.42 -2.40
C ASP A 375 -28.38 9.88 -3.59
N GLY A 376 -28.03 9.46 -4.81
CA GLY A 376 -28.88 9.62 -6.00
C GLY A 376 -30.21 8.88 -5.85
N GLU A 377 -30.17 7.59 -5.53
CA GLU A 377 -31.36 6.75 -5.31
C GLU A 377 -32.23 7.29 -4.18
N ARG A 378 -31.62 7.73 -3.06
CA ARG A 378 -32.34 8.37 -1.95
C ARG A 378 -33.00 9.68 -2.34
N ARG A 379 -32.33 10.52 -3.15
CA ARG A 379 -32.92 11.77 -3.67
C ARG A 379 -34.11 11.46 -4.57
N MET A 380 -33.99 10.51 -5.49
CA MET A 380 -35.10 10.09 -6.36
C MET A 380 -36.27 9.52 -5.55
N HIS A 381 -36.01 8.68 -4.56
CA HIS A 381 -37.04 8.17 -3.66
C HIS A 381 -37.74 9.30 -2.88
N LYS A 382 -36.99 10.30 -2.41
CA LYS A 382 -37.55 11.48 -1.75
C LYS A 382 -38.41 12.33 -2.70
N TYR A 383 -38.01 12.49 -3.95
CA TYR A 383 -38.79 13.20 -4.96
C TYR A 383 -40.09 12.47 -5.29
N SER A 384 -40.03 11.14 -5.47
CA SER A 384 -41.23 10.30 -5.70
C SER A 384 -42.24 10.46 -4.55
N LEU A 385 -41.79 10.32 -3.30
CA LEU A 385 -42.64 10.50 -2.13
C LEU A 385 -43.21 11.93 -1.99
N LYS A 386 -42.45 12.96 -2.38
CA LYS A 386 -42.94 14.34 -2.41
C LYS A 386 -44.02 14.52 -3.48
N ARG A 387 -43.83 13.94 -4.67
CA ARG A 387 -44.81 13.98 -5.76
C ARG A 387 -46.12 13.33 -5.36
N GLU A 388 -46.07 12.13 -4.76
CA GLU A 388 -47.27 11.46 -4.24
C GLU A 388 -47.98 12.27 -3.17
N ARG A 389 -47.23 12.92 -2.26
CA ARG A 389 -47.82 13.84 -1.30
C ARG A 389 -48.54 15.00 -1.98
N VAL A 390 -47.92 15.65 -2.98
CA VAL A 390 -48.54 16.79 -3.69
C VAL A 390 -49.83 16.34 -4.37
N LYS A 391 -49.84 15.20 -5.06
CA LYS A 391 -51.05 14.63 -5.67
C LYS A 391 -52.19 14.47 -4.67
N HIS A 392 -51.93 13.84 -3.52
CA HIS A 392 -52.94 13.69 -2.47
C HIS A 392 -53.39 15.03 -1.89
N THR A 393 -52.52 16.03 -1.86
CA THR A 393 -52.88 17.39 -1.42
C THR A 393 -53.79 18.09 -2.41
N VAL A 394 -53.52 17.96 -3.71
CA VAL A 394 -54.37 18.49 -4.78
C VAL A 394 -55.74 17.81 -4.78
N ILE A 395 -55.79 16.47 -4.67
CA ILE A 395 -57.03 15.70 -4.54
C ILE A 395 -57.83 16.18 -3.31
N GLN A 396 -57.16 16.41 -2.19
CA GLN A 396 -57.80 16.87 -0.96
C GLN A 396 -58.42 18.27 -1.11
N VAL A 397 -57.72 19.20 -1.76
CA VAL A 397 -58.24 20.55 -2.05
C VAL A 397 -59.40 20.50 -3.04
N PHE A 398 -59.31 19.66 -4.07
CA PHE A 398 -60.38 19.46 -5.04
C PHE A 398 -61.65 18.90 -4.39
N LEU A 399 -61.52 17.81 -3.60
CA LEU A 399 -62.65 17.23 -2.85
C LEU A 399 -63.27 18.25 -1.89
N PHE A 400 -62.46 19.08 -1.25
CA PHE A 400 -62.96 20.15 -0.38
C PHE A 400 -63.73 21.22 -1.15
N LEU A 401 -63.22 21.66 -2.31
CA LEU A 401 -63.92 22.63 -3.17
C LEU A 401 -65.25 22.08 -3.69
N VAL A 402 -65.29 20.82 -4.13
CA VAL A 402 -66.53 20.15 -4.57
C VAL A 402 -67.52 20.05 -3.41
N PHE A 403 -67.07 19.66 -2.22
CA PHE A 403 -67.92 19.62 -1.02
C PHE A 403 -68.49 21.00 -0.68
N MET A 404 -67.67 22.05 -0.69
CA MET A 404 -68.13 23.41 -0.39
C MET A 404 -69.11 23.92 -1.46
N LEU A 405 -68.87 23.64 -2.75
CA LEU A 405 -69.80 23.97 -3.82
C LEU A 405 -71.15 23.28 -3.61
N LEU A 406 -71.16 21.98 -3.31
CA LEU A 406 -72.38 21.25 -3.01
C LEU A 406 -73.10 21.88 -1.80
N LEU A 407 -72.40 22.15 -0.70
CA LEU A 407 -72.96 22.76 0.50
C LEU A 407 -73.55 24.17 0.24
N PHE A 408 -72.88 25.00 -0.58
CA PHE A 408 -73.41 26.30 -1.00
C PHE A 408 -74.69 26.20 -1.84
N MET A 409 -74.85 25.15 -2.64
CA MET A 409 -76.09 24.90 -3.38
C MET A 409 -77.26 24.51 -2.45
N GLN A 410 -76.99 23.99 -1.25
CA GLN A 410 -78.00 23.53 -0.28
C GLN A 410 -78.49 24.63 0.68
N LEU A 411 -77.62 25.58 1.02
CA LEU A 411 -77.93 26.70 1.93
C LEU A 411 -79.20 27.52 1.58
N PRO A 412 -79.56 27.76 0.31
CA PRO A 412 -80.74 28.56 -0.06
C PRO A 412 -82.10 27.91 0.21
N GLU A 413 -82.17 26.57 0.37
CA GLU A 413 -83.44 25.83 0.51
C GLU A 413 -83.85 25.54 1.95
N GLN A 414 -82.89 25.48 2.88
CA GLN A 414 -83.19 25.28 4.29
C GLN A 414 -83.78 26.56 4.90
N ASN A 415 -85.07 26.53 5.28
CA ASN A 415 -85.84 27.67 5.77
C ASN A 415 -85.19 28.46 6.93
N TYR A 416 -84.31 27.81 7.71
CA TYR A 416 -83.63 28.40 8.87
C TYR A 416 -82.45 29.31 8.49
N TYR A 417 -81.65 28.95 7.48
CA TYR A 417 -80.44 29.69 7.07
C TYR A 417 -80.73 30.76 6.02
N LYS A 418 -81.87 30.66 5.34
CA LYS A 418 -82.36 31.60 4.34
C LYS A 418 -82.41 33.04 4.85
N GLY A 419 -82.83 33.23 6.11
CA GLY A 419 -82.90 34.55 6.75
C GLY A 419 -81.54 35.17 7.08
N LEU A 420 -80.55 34.34 7.42
CA LEU A 420 -79.21 34.79 7.82
C LEU A 420 -78.37 35.17 6.60
N LEU A 421 -78.48 34.42 5.50
CA LEU A 421 -77.81 34.72 4.22
C LEU A 421 -78.36 35.98 3.53
N LEU A 422 -79.67 36.22 3.56
CA LEU A 422 -80.27 37.43 3.00
C LEU A 422 -79.82 38.71 3.71
N SER A 423 -79.41 38.62 4.99
CA SER A 423 -79.00 39.76 5.80
C SER A 423 -77.57 40.25 5.54
N HIS A 424 -76.71 39.40 4.96
CA HIS A 424 -75.28 39.72 4.78
C HIS A 424 -74.84 39.74 3.31
N PHE A 425 -75.57 39.09 2.41
CA PHE A 425 -75.29 39.16 0.98
C PHE A 425 -76.58 39.43 0.19
N ASN A 426 -76.63 40.60 -0.46
CA ASN A 426 -77.77 41.04 -1.26
C ASN A 426 -77.75 40.36 -2.66
N PHE A 427 -77.98 39.04 -2.72
CA PHE A 427 -77.93 38.24 -3.96
C PHE A 427 -79.22 38.30 -4.80
N GLY A 428 -80.23 39.07 -4.39
CA GLY A 428 -81.58 39.04 -4.98
C GLY A 428 -81.68 39.33 -6.49
N ASN A 429 -80.75 40.11 -7.06
CA ASN A 429 -80.78 40.51 -8.48
C ASN A 429 -79.71 39.84 -9.37
N ASN A 430 -78.91 38.90 -8.83
CA ASN A 430 -77.81 38.33 -9.59
C ASN A 430 -78.32 37.18 -10.50
N SER A 431 -78.29 37.38 -11.82
CA SER A 431 -78.88 36.44 -12.80
C SER A 431 -78.28 35.03 -12.72
N VAL A 432 -77.00 34.94 -12.37
CA VAL A 432 -76.27 33.68 -12.18
C VAL A 432 -76.78 32.90 -10.96
N TYR A 433 -77.08 33.60 -9.87
CA TYR A 433 -77.56 32.98 -8.63
C TYR A 433 -78.95 32.37 -8.82
N ILE A 434 -79.87 33.10 -9.47
CA ILE A 434 -81.21 32.59 -9.72
C ILE A 434 -81.20 31.45 -10.74
N LYS A 435 -80.47 31.59 -11.85
CA LYS A 435 -80.54 30.65 -12.97
C LYS A 435 -79.79 29.34 -12.73
N TYR A 436 -78.67 29.39 -12.01
CA TYR A 436 -77.82 28.22 -11.78
C TYR A 436 -77.92 27.72 -10.34
N ILE A 437 -77.73 28.56 -9.33
CA ILE A 437 -77.65 28.10 -7.92
C ILE A 437 -79.02 27.66 -7.40
N LYS A 438 -80.05 28.48 -7.58
CA LYS A 438 -81.40 28.17 -7.08
C LYS A 438 -82.06 27.01 -7.82
N ASN A 439 -81.97 26.96 -9.16
CA ASN A 439 -82.54 25.87 -9.96
C ASN A 439 -81.84 24.52 -9.73
N THR A 440 -80.51 24.53 -9.58
CA THR A 440 -79.78 23.28 -9.29
C THR A 440 -80.03 22.80 -7.87
N GLY A 441 -80.09 23.70 -6.87
CA GLY A 441 -80.51 23.37 -5.51
C GLY A 441 -81.85 22.65 -5.46
N VAL A 442 -82.88 23.20 -6.10
CA VAL A 442 -84.23 22.59 -6.17
C VAL A 442 -84.23 21.21 -6.83
N MET A 443 -83.45 21.01 -7.89
CA MET A 443 -83.28 19.69 -8.52
C MET A 443 -82.59 18.68 -7.58
N LEU A 444 -81.60 19.13 -6.82
CA LEU A 444 -80.84 18.32 -5.87
C LEU A 444 -81.66 17.96 -4.62
N ASN A 445 -82.56 18.83 -4.18
CA ASN A 445 -83.45 18.60 -3.03
C ASN A 445 -84.46 17.46 -3.27
N ASN A 446 -84.91 17.27 -4.52
CA ASN A 446 -85.72 16.11 -4.89
C ASN A 446 -84.98 14.77 -4.66
N TRP A 447 -83.66 14.79 -4.50
CA TRP A 447 -82.77 13.65 -4.31
C TRP A 447 -82.14 13.64 -2.90
N GLU A 448 -82.86 14.12 -1.88
CA GLU A 448 -82.39 14.27 -0.49
C GLU A 448 -81.47 13.13 -0.01
N ASN A 449 -81.92 11.88 -0.10
CA ASN A 449 -81.16 10.72 0.37
C ASN A 449 -79.89 10.43 -0.45
N SER A 450 -79.97 10.54 -1.78
CA SER A 450 -78.84 10.29 -2.68
C SER A 450 -77.75 11.35 -2.54
N TYR A 451 -78.14 12.59 -2.28
CA TYR A 451 -77.23 13.72 -2.13
C TYR A 451 -76.47 13.67 -0.79
N ILE A 452 -77.16 13.36 0.32
CA ILE A 452 -76.51 13.16 1.62
C ILE A 452 -75.47 12.02 1.52
N MET A 453 -75.82 10.92 0.84
CA MET A 453 -74.89 9.83 0.57
C MET A 453 -73.64 10.28 -0.21
N ILE A 454 -73.81 11.10 -1.26
CA ILE A 454 -72.68 11.65 -2.03
C ILE A 454 -71.75 12.51 -1.15
N ASN A 455 -72.30 13.37 -0.30
CA ASN A 455 -71.49 14.19 0.60
C ASN A 455 -70.74 13.34 1.65
N VAL A 456 -71.38 12.33 2.23
CA VAL A 456 -70.72 11.38 3.15
C VAL A 456 -69.57 10.65 2.46
N ILE A 457 -69.78 10.20 1.22
CA ILE A 457 -68.75 9.56 0.40
C ILE A 457 -67.59 10.53 0.11
N LEU A 458 -67.86 11.80 -0.21
CA LEU A 458 -66.83 12.81 -0.42
C LEU A 458 -66.00 13.09 0.84
N VAL A 459 -66.64 13.18 2.01
CA VAL A 459 -65.95 13.32 3.30
C VAL A 459 -65.07 12.09 3.59
N PHE A 460 -65.57 10.88 3.31
CA PHE A 460 -64.80 9.65 3.45
C PHE A 460 -63.53 9.66 2.57
N PHE A 461 -63.64 10.01 1.29
CA PHE A 461 -62.49 10.13 0.39
C PHE A 461 -61.51 11.24 0.81
N PHE A 462 -62.01 12.36 1.34
CA PHE A 462 -61.19 13.44 1.89
C PHE A 462 -60.35 12.93 3.09
N LEU A 463 -60.96 12.21 4.02
CA LEU A 463 -60.27 11.61 5.17
C LEU A 463 -59.24 10.57 4.73
N LEU A 464 -59.59 9.69 3.79
CA LEU A 464 -58.69 8.67 3.26
C LEU A 464 -57.44 9.29 2.60
N SER A 465 -57.64 10.34 1.78
CA SER A 465 -56.53 11.10 1.19
C SER A 465 -55.65 11.77 2.26
N GLY A 466 -56.28 12.29 3.33
CA GLY A 466 -55.57 12.85 4.49
C GLY A 466 -54.69 11.84 5.22
N ILE A 467 -55.18 10.61 5.43
CA ILE A 467 -54.41 9.51 6.04
C ILE A 467 -53.21 9.15 5.16
N MET A 468 -53.42 9.02 3.84
CA MET A 468 -52.35 8.71 2.89
C MET A 468 -51.28 9.80 2.86
N LYS A 469 -51.68 11.08 2.80
CA LYS A 469 -50.78 12.24 2.92
C LYS A 469 -49.95 12.20 4.20
N LYS A 470 -50.55 11.83 5.33
CA LYS A 470 -49.85 11.69 6.63
C LYS A 470 -48.86 10.52 6.62
N LYS A 471 -49.19 9.39 5.98
CA LYS A 471 -48.30 8.24 5.79
C LYS A 471 -47.06 8.62 4.97
N PHE A 472 -47.23 9.31 3.83
CA PHE A 472 -46.10 9.82 3.03
C PHE A 472 -45.29 10.88 3.78
N SER A 473 -45.92 11.68 4.64
CA SER A 473 -45.22 12.63 5.51
C SER A 473 -44.31 11.93 6.53
N LYS A 474 -44.83 10.89 7.21
CA LYS A 474 -44.06 10.05 8.12
C LYS A 474 -42.89 9.38 7.40
N ASN A 475 -43.10 8.77 6.23
CA ASN A 475 -42.05 8.09 5.47
C ASN A 475 -40.92 9.05 5.02
N ILE A 476 -41.24 10.30 4.69
CA ILE A 476 -40.22 11.31 4.38
C ILE A 476 -39.45 11.73 5.64
N LYS A 477 -40.10 11.82 6.80
CA LYS A 477 -39.44 12.12 8.08
C LYS A 477 -38.53 10.97 8.53
N THR A 478 -38.96 9.72 8.41
CA THR A 478 -38.14 8.55 8.77
C THR A 478 -36.89 8.44 7.90
N LEU A 479 -36.99 8.69 6.59
CA LEU A 479 -35.82 8.79 5.71
C LEU A 479 -34.86 9.91 6.13
N HIS A 480 -35.38 11.01 6.65
CA HIS A 480 -34.58 12.15 7.11
C HIS A 480 -33.91 11.91 8.48
N VAL A 481 -34.50 11.06 9.31
CA VAL A 481 -33.94 10.61 10.59
C VAL A 481 -32.90 9.53 10.35
N SER A 482 -33.19 8.53 9.51
CA SER A 482 -32.24 7.49 9.10
C SER A 482 -30.97 8.09 8.50
N SER A 483 -31.07 9.13 7.66
CA SER A 483 -29.88 9.81 7.12
C SER A 483 -29.05 10.51 8.22
N LYS A 484 -29.71 11.15 9.20
CA LYS A 484 -29.03 11.77 10.34
C LYS A 484 -28.45 10.74 11.32
N GLU A 485 -29.10 9.60 11.49
CA GLU A 485 -28.62 8.50 12.34
C GLU A 485 -27.46 7.76 11.70
N ILE A 486 -27.47 7.50 10.39
CA ILE A 486 -26.31 6.96 9.67
C ILE A 486 -25.10 7.90 9.84
N LEU A 487 -25.31 9.22 9.78
CA LEU A 487 -24.26 10.20 10.05
C LEU A 487 -23.80 10.20 11.53
N ARG A 488 -24.70 9.95 12.49
CA ARG A 488 -24.37 9.90 13.93
C ARG A 488 -23.72 8.58 14.36
N VAL A 489 -24.17 7.43 13.85
CA VAL A 489 -23.57 6.11 14.12
C VAL A 489 -22.16 6.08 13.51
N ARG A 490 -21.97 6.68 12.33
CA ARG A 490 -20.64 6.92 11.75
C ARG A 490 -19.79 7.91 12.56
N GLY A 491 -20.41 8.84 13.31
CA GLY A 491 -19.70 9.79 14.19
C GLY A 491 -19.40 9.28 15.61
N LYS A 492 -19.97 8.15 16.03
CA LYS A 492 -19.84 7.61 17.40
C LYS A 492 -19.00 6.34 17.52
N ALA A 493 -18.56 5.73 16.41
CA ALA A 493 -17.45 4.78 16.42
C ALA A 493 -16.13 5.57 16.56
N LYS A 494 -15.90 6.12 17.75
CA LYS A 494 -14.66 6.75 18.17
C LYS A 494 -13.73 5.73 18.79
#